data_AF-A0A134AAA4-F1
#
_entry.id   AF-A0A134AAA4-F1
#
_cell.length_a   1.000
_cell.length_b   1.000
_cell.length_c   1.000
_cell.angle_alpha   90.00
_cell.angle_beta   90.00
_cell.angle_gamma   90.00
#
_symmetry.space_group_name_H-M   'P 1'
#
loop_
_entity.id
_entity.type
_entity.pdbx_description
1 polymer ?
#
loop_
_entity_poly.entity_id
_entity_poly.type
_entity_poly.pdbx_seq_one_letter_code
_entity_poly.pdbx_strand_id
1 'polypeptide(L)'
;MKKNVANILFLISILSVGNILNANNQDISKDVKKPIEIRIDDNGQVRKDQSGPNKNKKNDNSGQNSYVNTNTQRGGTETISNSAGTVKVDASSYNSQGQDYRQKFIILHYTAGNRDSSLKTLTENEVSAHYLVSDNKLEPVYSLVNENKRAWHAGVSDWKGRNNLNDTSIGIEIVNDGDVSGTFVPYKDFQIKEVAVLVKYLADKYEIPATNILGHSDIAPQRKSDPGPLFPWRELYTQYNIGMWYDNETKNNYEREYETKLSMTPVSDVQRELNKFGYGISITGSWDKQTKNVIKAFQHHFRPSNYSGEMDVETFAILKALNEKYNKK
;
A
#
# COMPACT_ATOMS: atom_id res chain seq x y z
N MET A 1 -29.58 -29.68 30.67
CA MET A 1 -28.26 -30.20 30.30
C MET A 1 -28.05 -29.99 28.80
N LYS A 2 -26.93 -29.34 28.46
CA LYS A 2 -26.25 -29.21 27.14
C LYS A 2 -27.09 -28.96 25.87
N LYS A 3 -27.04 -27.72 25.39
CA LYS A 3 -27.28 -27.34 23.99
C LYS A 3 -26.02 -27.66 23.15
N ASN A 4 -26.22 -28.25 21.98
CA ASN A 4 -25.18 -28.48 20.98
C ASN A 4 -24.71 -27.15 20.39
N VAL A 5 -23.40 -26.92 20.45
CA VAL A 5 -22.69 -25.82 19.79
C VAL A 5 -22.01 -26.43 18.57
N ALA A 6 -22.43 -26.02 17.38
CA ALA A 6 -21.70 -26.21 16.14
C ALA A 6 -21.64 -24.85 15.46
N ASN A 7 -20.41 -24.35 15.31
CA ASN A 7 -19.90 -23.29 14.43
C ASN A 7 -18.85 -22.47 15.18
N ILE A 8 -17.64 -22.42 14.63
CA ILE A 8 -16.64 -21.34 14.64
C ILE A 8 -15.28 -22.00 14.41
N LEU A 9 -14.76 -21.87 13.20
CA LEU A 9 -13.34 -21.96 12.86
C LEU A 9 -13.17 -21.45 11.42
N PHE A 10 -13.16 -20.13 11.24
CA PHE A 10 -12.55 -19.46 10.09
C PHE A 10 -12.35 -17.98 10.44
N LEU A 11 -11.17 -17.66 10.99
CA LEU A 11 -10.70 -16.29 11.22
C LEU A 11 -9.21 -16.34 11.59
N ILE A 12 -8.37 -16.71 10.62
CA ILE A 12 -6.91 -16.55 10.73
C ILE A 12 -6.42 -15.92 9.43
N SER A 13 -6.68 -14.63 9.29
CA SER A 13 -5.98 -13.75 8.34
C SER A 13 -5.99 -12.29 8.80
N ILE A 14 -6.89 -11.91 9.72
CA ILE A 14 -6.97 -10.54 10.28
C ILE A 14 -6.51 -10.45 11.75
N LEU A 15 -6.34 -11.58 12.47
CA LEU A 15 -5.90 -11.60 13.87
C LEU A 15 -4.46 -12.15 14.02
N SER A 16 -3.48 -11.40 13.55
CA SER A 16 -2.07 -11.52 13.99
C SER A 16 -1.57 -10.18 14.56
N VAL A 17 -2.48 -9.46 15.22
CA VAL A 17 -2.14 -8.29 16.03
C VAL A 17 -2.78 -8.49 17.38
N GLY A 18 -2.03 -9.17 18.24
CA GLY A 18 -2.45 -9.48 19.59
C GLY A 18 -1.22 -9.77 20.43
N ASN A 19 -0.27 -8.84 20.43
CA ASN A 19 0.56 -8.47 21.58
C ASN A 19 1.61 -7.43 21.16
N ILE A 20 1.81 -6.43 22.03
CA ILE A 20 2.89 -5.41 22.04
C ILE A 20 2.56 -4.10 21.30
N LEU A 21 1.66 -3.28 21.88
CA LEU A 21 1.98 -1.98 22.54
C LEU A 21 0.68 -1.16 22.68
N ASN A 22 0.25 -0.98 23.93
CA ASN A 22 -0.72 0.06 24.31
C ASN A 22 -0.11 1.43 24.01
N ALA A 23 -0.53 2.06 22.91
CA ALA A 23 -0.46 3.50 22.77
C ALA A 23 -1.88 4.04 22.99
N ASN A 24 -2.11 4.63 24.15
CA ASN A 24 -3.35 5.33 24.49
C ASN A 24 -3.66 6.38 23.41
N ASN A 25 -4.59 6.06 22.49
CA ASN A 25 -5.13 7.03 21.56
C ASN A 25 -6.56 7.31 21.99
N GLN A 26 -6.77 8.44 22.67
CA GLN A 26 -8.09 8.83 23.14
C GLN A 26 -9.00 9.19 21.95
N ASP A 27 -10.06 8.40 21.84
CA ASP A 27 -11.41 8.69 21.35
C ASP A 27 -11.59 9.90 20.40
N ILE A 28 -11.48 9.62 19.10
CA ILE A 28 -11.90 10.53 18.02
C ILE A 28 -12.94 9.80 17.14
N SER A 29 -13.97 9.19 17.75
CA SER A 29 -14.93 8.34 17.02
C SER A 29 -16.10 9.08 16.33
N LYS A 30 -16.16 10.42 16.33
CA LYS A 30 -17.38 11.15 15.90
C LYS A 30 -17.33 11.83 14.52
N ASP A 31 -16.23 11.73 13.78
CA ASP A 31 -16.05 12.46 12.50
C ASP A 31 -15.90 11.57 11.24
N VAL A 32 -16.37 10.32 11.26
CA VAL A 32 -16.35 9.47 10.06
C VAL A 32 -17.41 9.96 9.06
N LYS A 33 -17.03 10.89 8.20
CA LYS A 33 -17.81 11.27 7.01
C LYS A 33 -17.93 10.05 6.09
N LYS A 34 -19.08 9.93 5.42
CA LYS A 34 -19.31 8.89 4.40
C LYS A 34 -18.14 8.88 3.39
N PRO A 35 -17.68 7.69 2.94
CA PRO A 35 -16.64 7.57 1.93
C PRO A 35 -16.92 8.44 0.71
N ILE A 36 -15.87 9.07 0.16
CA ILE A 36 -15.98 9.77 -1.12
C ILE A 36 -15.90 8.71 -2.22
N GLU A 37 -16.94 8.62 -3.05
CA GLU A 37 -16.98 7.73 -4.20
C GLU A 37 -16.11 8.30 -5.33
N ILE A 38 -15.21 7.47 -5.87
CA ILE A 38 -14.43 7.80 -7.06
C ILE A 38 -14.92 6.90 -8.20
N ARG A 39 -15.39 7.53 -9.29
CA ARG A 39 -15.75 6.83 -10.53
C ARG A 39 -14.58 6.93 -11.51
N ILE A 40 -14.16 5.79 -12.04
CA ILE A 40 -13.17 5.71 -13.11
C ILE A 40 -13.94 5.42 -14.40
N ASP A 41 -13.81 6.29 -15.41
CA ASP A 41 -14.46 6.03 -16.70
C ASP A 41 -13.66 5.02 -17.55
N ASP A 42 -14.27 4.52 -18.63
CA ASP A 42 -13.69 3.49 -19.51
C ASP A 42 -12.35 3.90 -20.16
N ASN A 43 -11.96 5.17 -20.04
CA ASN A 43 -10.69 5.73 -20.53
C ASN A 43 -9.66 5.97 -19.40
N GLY A 44 -9.94 5.54 -18.17
CA GLY A 44 -9.06 5.68 -17.02
C GLY A 44 -9.00 7.10 -16.43
N GLN A 45 -9.98 7.96 -16.69
CA GLN A 45 -10.05 9.28 -16.05
C GLN A 45 -10.87 9.24 -14.76
N VAL A 46 -10.33 9.87 -13.71
CA VAL A 46 -10.92 9.98 -12.38
C VAL A 46 -11.98 11.08 -12.36
N ARG A 47 -13.25 10.72 -12.19
CA ARG A 47 -14.36 11.67 -11.91
C ARG A 47 -14.70 11.63 -10.43
N LYS A 48 -14.54 12.78 -9.75
CA LYS A 48 -15.07 12.99 -8.41
C LYS A 48 -16.48 13.57 -8.54
N ASP A 49 -17.51 12.77 -8.31
CA ASP A 49 -18.89 13.27 -8.32
C ASP A 49 -19.15 14.10 -7.06
N GLN A 50 -19.19 15.42 -7.22
CA GLN A 50 -19.80 16.31 -6.24
C GLN A 50 -21.32 16.29 -6.42
N SER A 51 -22.01 15.27 -5.88
CA SER A 51 -23.48 15.25 -5.86
C SER A 51 -24.00 15.51 -4.43
N GLY A 52 -24.40 16.76 -4.19
CA GLY A 52 -25.23 17.18 -3.07
C GLY A 52 -26.28 18.17 -3.59
N PRO A 53 -27.53 18.16 -3.07
CA PRO A 53 -28.67 18.79 -3.74
C PRO A 53 -28.66 20.31 -3.60
N ASN A 54 -28.99 20.97 -4.70
CA ASN A 54 -29.26 22.40 -4.77
C ASN A 54 -30.48 22.74 -3.88
N LYS A 55 -30.29 23.53 -2.81
CA LYS A 55 -31.39 24.20 -2.09
C LYS A 55 -31.05 25.66 -1.80
N ASN A 56 -31.97 26.51 -2.22
CA ASN A 56 -31.98 27.96 -2.09
C ASN A 56 -31.81 28.48 -0.65
N LYS A 57 -31.15 29.64 -0.57
CA LYS A 57 -30.99 30.56 0.56
C LYS A 57 -32.16 30.60 1.55
N LYS A 58 -31.84 30.50 2.85
CA LYS A 58 -32.31 31.43 3.90
C LYS A 58 -31.20 31.63 4.94
N ASN A 59 -30.98 32.89 5.30
CA ASN A 59 -30.14 33.31 6.42
C ASN A 59 -30.72 32.77 7.72
N ASP A 60 -29.86 32.24 8.60
CA ASP A 60 -30.00 32.43 10.05
C ASP A 60 -28.62 32.24 10.73
N ASN A 61 -28.24 33.23 11.52
CA ASN A 61 -27.03 33.28 12.34
C ASN A 61 -27.16 32.32 13.53
N SER A 62 -26.31 31.29 13.58
CA SER A 62 -25.88 30.71 14.86
C SER A 62 -24.51 30.06 14.70
N GLY A 63 -23.58 30.42 15.59
CA GLY A 63 -22.19 30.03 15.51
C GLY A 63 -21.98 28.54 15.66
N GLN A 64 -21.33 27.94 14.67
CA GLN A 64 -20.79 26.58 14.76
C GLN A 64 -19.45 26.53 14.04
N ASN A 65 -18.45 26.07 14.79
CA ASN A 65 -17.05 25.91 14.40
C ASN A 65 -16.95 25.17 13.06
N SER A 66 -16.61 25.91 12.00
CA SER A 66 -16.44 25.38 10.65
C SER A 66 -15.07 24.70 10.55
N TYR A 67 -15.05 23.38 10.66
CA TYR A 67 -13.93 22.58 10.21
C TYR A 67 -13.80 22.73 8.69
N VAL A 68 -12.87 23.60 8.28
CA VAL A 68 -12.56 23.86 6.88
C VAL A 68 -11.93 22.61 6.28
N ASN A 69 -12.65 22.02 5.33
CA ASN A 69 -12.16 20.93 4.50
C ASN A 69 -11.22 21.53 3.43
N THR A 70 -9.96 21.81 3.78
CA THR A 70 -9.01 22.41 2.85
C THR A 70 -8.30 21.35 2.02
N ASN A 71 -8.91 20.97 0.91
CA ASN A 71 -8.15 20.67 -0.31
C ASN A 71 -8.17 21.90 -1.23
N THR A 72 -8.05 23.07 -0.63
CA THR A 72 -7.92 24.37 -1.29
C THR A 72 -6.44 24.70 -1.37
N GLN A 73 -5.97 24.99 -2.58
CA GLN A 73 -4.75 25.75 -2.74
C GLN A 73 -4.82 26.96 -1.81
N ARG A 74 -3.82 27.12 -0.94
CA ARG A 74 -3.72 28.26 -0.03
C ARG A 74 -3.45 29.52 -0.84
N GLY A 75 -4.50 30.12 -1.38
CA GLY A 75 -4.44 31.42 -2.03
C GLY A 75 -4.79 32.52 -1.04
N GLY A 76 -3.91 33.52 -0.91
CA GLY A 76 -4.18 34.77 -0.20
C GLY A 76 -3.63 34.86 1.22
N THR A 77 -4.05 35.93 1.91
CA THR A 77 -3.71 36.20 3.31
C THR A 77 -4.81 35.67 4.22
N GLU A 78 -4.47 34.73 5.10
CA GLU A 78 -5.36 34.19 6.12
C GLU A 78 -5.12 34.88 7.47
N THR A 79 -6.15 35.04 8.28
CA THR A 79 -6.01 35.56 9.66
C THR A 79 -6.30 34.44 10.64
N ILE A 80 -5.32 34.10 11.47
CA ILE A 80 -5.42 33.04 12.49
C ILE A 80 -5.52 33.70 13.86
N SER A 81 -6.49 33.28 14.67
CA SER A 81 -6.71 33.82 16.02
C SER A 81 -6.90 32.70 17.04
N ASN A 82 -6.36 32.90 18.25
CA ASN A 82 -6.60 32.05 19.42
C ASN A 82 -6.49 32.91 20.70
N SER A 83 -6.43 32.27 21.88
CA SER A 83 -6.34 32.96 23.17
C SER A 83 -5.07 33.82 23.34
N ALA A 84 -4.04 33.62 22.53
CA ALA A 84 -2.80 34.41 22.55
C ALA A 84 -2.86 35.65 21.64
N GLY A 85 -3.90 35.79 20.82
CA GLY A 85 -4.09 36.93 19.91
C GLY A 85 -4.30 36.51 18.46
N THR A 86 -3.92 37.40 17.54
CA THR A 86 -4.18 37.27 16.11
C THR A 86 -2.91 37.48 15.28
N VAL A 87 -2.74 36.67 14.23
CA VAL A 87 -1.66 36.79 13.24
C VAL A 87 -2.23 36.71 11.82
N LYS A 88 -1.62 37.43 10.87
CA LYS A 88 -1.90 37.29 9.45
C LYS A 88 -0.83 36.41 8.80
N VAL A 89 -1.24 35.40 8.05
CA VAL A 89 -0.39 34.47 7.31
C VAL A 89 -0.59 34.72 5.83
N ASP A 90 0.46 35.16 5.15
CA ASP A 90 0.50 35.19 3.69
C ASP A 90 0.89 33.82 3.17
N ALA A 91 -0.06 33.12 2.53
CA ALA A 91 0.14 31.76 2.10
C ALA A 91 0.46 31.61 0.62
N SER A 92 0.55 32.72 -0.13
CA SER A 92 0.68 32.69 -1.59
C SER A 92 1.75 33.58 -2.20
N SER A 93 2.20 34.65 -1.52
CA SER A 93 3.17 35.58 -2.14
C SER A 93 4.58 34.98 -2.29
N TYR A 94 4.95 34.01 -1.46
CA TYR A 94 6.27 33.38 -1.49
C TYR A 94 6.12 31.85 -1.40
N ASN A 95 6.70 31.13 -2.36
CA ASN A 95 6.71 29.67 -2.39
C ASN A 95 8.17 29.16 -2.45
N SER A 96 8.50 28.19 -1.59
CA SER A 96 9.83 27.57 -1.57
C SER A 96 9.99 26.56 -2.71
N GLN A 97 11.16 26.56 -3.35
CA GLN A 97 11.55 25.50 -4.29
C GLN A 97 11.93 24.21 -3.56
N GLY A 98 12.43 24.31 -2.33
CA GLY A 98 12.80 23.15 -1.50
C GLY A 98 11.59 22.55 -0.80
N GLN A 99 10.72 21.88 -1.55
CA GLN A 99 9.57 21.15 -1.04
C GLN A 99 9.29 19.90 -1.87
N ASP A 100 8.63 18.92 -1.26
CA ASP A 100 8.17 17.72 -1.90
C ASP A 100 6.94 17.13 -1.18
N TYR A 101 6.33 16.10 -1.76
CA TYR A 101 5.17 15.44 -1.15
C TYR A 101 5.56 14.52 0.02
N ARG A 102 4.71 14.46 1.05
CA ARG A 102 4.88 13.51 2.17
C ARG A 102 4.60 12.06 1.76
N GLN A 103 3.70 11.87 0.81
CA GLN A 103 3.36 10.58 0.23
C GLN A 103 4.50 10.17 -0.71
N LYS A 104 5.24 9.13 -0.30
CA LYS A 104 6.41 8.61 -0.99
C LYS A 104 6.25 7.17 -1.46
N PHE A 105 5.20 6.47 -1.03
CA PHE A 105 4.94 5.06 -1.34
C PHE A 105 3.46 4.79 -1.65
N ILE A 106 3.22 3.76 -2.44
CA ILE A 106 1.90 3.14 -2.59
C ILE A 106 2.05 1.68 -2.18
N ILE A 107 1.26 1.24 -1.20
CA ILE A 107 1.28 -0.13 -0.70
C ILE A 107 -0.04 -0.81 -1.04
N LEU A 108 0.06 -1.91 -1.77
CA LEU A 108 -1.07 -2.74 -2.19
C LEU A 108 -1.31 -3.89 -1.22
N HIS A 109 -2.59 -4.12 -0.93
CA HIS A 109 -3.09 -5.13 0.01
C HIS A 109 -4.20 -5.95 -0.64
N TYR A 110 -4.46 -7.14 -0.10
CA TYR A 110 -5.79 -7.74 -0.20
C TYR A 110 -6.49 -7.67 1.15
N THR A 111 -7.81 -7.77 1.12
CA THR A 111 -8.61 -7.72 2.35
C THR A 111 -8.80 -9.07 3.04
N ALA A 112 -8.66 -10.21 2.33
CA ALA A 112 -8.99 -11.55 2.82
C ALA A 112 -10.43 -11.67 3.33
N GLY A 113 -11.35 -10.94 2.70
CA GLY A 113 -12.75 -10.89 3.05
C GLY A 113 -13.60 -10.31 1.92
N ASN A 114 -14.92 -10.35 2.10
CA ASN A 114 -15.86 -9.74 1.15
C ASN A 114 -15.98 -8.23 1.37
N ARG A 115 -16.59 -7.54 0.40
CA ARG A 115 -16.78 -6.09 0.42
C ARG A 115 -17.27 -5.53 1.76
N ASP A 116 -18.41 -6.02 2.23
CA ASP A 116 -19.10 -5.42 3.37
C ASP A 116 -18.28 -5.59 4.66
N SER A 117 -17.70 -6.77 4.84
CA SER A 117 -16.80 -7.04 5.96
C SER A 117 -15.54 -6.18 5.92
N SER A 118 -15.00 -5.92 4.73
CA SER A 118 -13.82 -5.08 4.52
C SER A 118 -14.13 -3.61 4.78
N LEU A 119 -15.25 -3.08 4.27
CA LEU A 119 -15.69 -1.71 4.55
C LEU A 119 -15.90 -1.48 6.04
N LYS A 120 -16.58 -2.42 6.72
CA LYS A 120 -16.79 -2.34 8.16
C LYS A 120 -15.45 -2.31 8.90
N THR A 121 -14.56 -3.26 8.57
CA THR A 121 -13.24 -3.35 9.23
C THR A 121 -12.40 -2.10 9.02
N LEU A 122 -12.37 -1.54 7.81
CA LEU A 122 -11.53 -0.40 7.46
C LEU A 122 -12.08 0.97 7.88
N THR A 123 -13.31 1.01 8.40
CA THR A 123 -13.96 2.26 8.86
C THR A 123 -14.33 2.27 10.34
N GLU A 124 -14.55 1.11 10.95
CA GLU A 124 -15.01 1.00 12.35
C GLU A 124 -13.96 0.42 13.31
N ASN A 125 -12.85 -0.14 12.83
CA ASN A 125 -11.80 -0.72 13.67
C ASN A 125 -10.48 0.09 13.63
N GLU A 126 -9.50 -0.34 14.42
CA GLU A 126 -8.14 0.25 14.48
C GLU A 126 -7.23 -0.19 13.32
N VAL A 127 -7.80 -0.31 12.12
CA VAL A 127 -7.11 -0.52 10.84
C VAL A 127 -7.86 0.25 9.76
N SER A 128 -7.14 0.82 8.81
CA SER A 128 -7.76 1.60 7.73
C SER A 128 -6.86 1.67 6.51
N ALA A 129 -7.45 1.94 5.35
CA ALA A 129 -6.74 2.20 4.11
C ALA A 129 -7.22 3.53 3.51
N HIS A 130 -6.45 4.07 2.56
CA HIS A 130 -6.89 5.27 1.86
C HIS A 130 -7.98 4.94 0.85
N TYR A 131 -7.83 3.80 0.18
CA TYR A 131 -8.72 3.32 -0.87
C TYR A 131 -9.11 1.86 -0.68
N LEU A 132 -10.33 1.51 -1.07
CA LEU A 132 -10.81 0.13 -1.22
C LEU A 132 -11.32 -0.07 -2.65
N VAL A 133 -10.75 -1.06 -3.36
CA VAL A 133 -11.18 -1.49 -4.69
C VAL A 133 -12.14 -2.65 -4.56
N SER A 134 -13.31 -2.45 -5.17
CA SER A 134 -14.44 -3.36 -5.21
C SER A 134 -14.13 -4.65 -5.97
N ASP A 135 -14.82 -5.75 -5.65
CA ASP A 135 -14.87 -6.97 -6.46
C ASP A 135 -16.17 -7.08 -7.29
N ASN A 136 -16.96 -6.00 -7.32
CA ASN A 136 -18.13 -5.79 -8.16
C ASN A 136 -17.91 -4.57 -9.06
N LYS A 137 -17.86 -4.80 -10.39
CA LYS A 137 -17.59 -3.77 -11.39
C LYS A 137 -18.57 -2.59 -11.40
N LEU A 138 -19.78 -2.77 -10.85
CA LEU A 138 -20.79 -1.70 -10.79
C LEU A 138 -20.56 -0.72 -9.63
N GLU A 139 -19.65 -1.04 -8.72
CA GLU A 139 -19.36 -0.21 -7.55
C GLU A 139 -18.09 0.63 -7.77
N PRO A 140 -18.03 1.83 -7.17
CA PRO A 140 -16.88 2.70 -7.30
C PRO A 140 -15.67 2.18 -6.51
N VAL A 141 -14.52 2.82 -6.72
CA VAL A 141 -13.44 2.79 -5.73
C VAL A 141 -13.83 3.71 -4.57
N TYR A 142 -13.74 3.21 -3.34
CA TYR A 142 -14.10 3.97 -2.14
C TYR A 142 -12.86 4.68 -1.59
N SER A 143 -12.94 5.99 -1.36
CA SER A 143 -11.94 6.73 -0.59
C SER A 143 -12.38 6.79 0.88
N LEU A 144 -11.63 6.11 1.75
CA LEU A 144 -11.96 5.95 3.18
C LEU A 144 -11.16 6.92 4.07
N VAL A 145 -9.90 7.18 3.74
CA VAL A 145 -9.03 8.13 4.44
C VAL A 145 -8.47 9.14 3.45
N ASN A 146 -8.56 10.43 3.78
CA ASN A 146 -7.97 11.50 2.98
C ASN A 146 -6.44 11.27 2.87
N GLU A 147 -5.88 11.41 1.66
CA GLU A 147 -4.45 11.16 1.37
C GLU A 147 -3.48 12.02 2.22
N ASN A 148 -3.92 13.18 2.74
CA ASN A 148 -3.15 14.03 3.64
C ASN A 148 -3.25 13.61 5.12
N LYS A 149 -4.01 12.57 5.43
CA LYS A 149 -4.08 11.92 6.74
C LYS A 149 -3.35 10.59 6.69
N ARG A 150 -2.96 10.09 7.87
CA ARG A 150 -2.32 8.79 8.04
C ARG A 150 -3.38 7.68 8.17
N ALA A 151 -3.56 6.86 7.15
CA ALA A 151 -4.28 5.58 7.29
C ALA A 151 -3.40 4.53 8.03
N TRP A 152 -4.02 3.54 8.66
CA TRP A 152 -3.35 2.51 9.46
C TRP A 152 -3.38 1.17 8.73
N HIS A 153 -2.55 1.02 7.69
CA HIS A 153 -2.54 -0.17 6.81
C HIS A 153 -1.21 -0.95 6.87
N ALA A 154 -0.06 -0.26 6.86
CA ALA A 154 1.27 -0.88 6.80
C ALA A 154 1.67 -1.54 8.14
N GLY A 155 1.38 -0.88 9.27
CA GLY A 155 1.86 -1.31 10.58
C GLY A 155 3.39 -1.28 10.68
N VAL A 156 3.99 -2.18 11.47
CA VAL A 156 5.44 -2.37 11.52
C VAL A 156 5.94 -2.78 10.14
N SER A 157 6.76 -1.93 9.54
CA SER A 157 7.18 -2.01 8.14
C SER A 157 8.50 -1.29 7.91
N ASP A 158 9.29 -1.77 6.95
CA ASP A 158 10.56 -1.19 6.50
C ASP A 158 10.75 -1.36 4.99
N TRP A 159 11.25 -0.33 4.31
CA TRP A 159 11.73 -0.41 2.95
C TRP A 159 12.85 0.60 2.70
N LYS A 160 13.99 0.14 2.20
CA LYS A 160 15.19 0.97 1.93
C LYS A 160 15.59 1.82 3.16
N GLY A 161 15.45 1.26 4.36
CA GLY A 161 15.79 1.91 5.62
C GLY A 161 14.74 2.91 6.15
N ARG A 162 13.64 3.14 5.42
CA ARG A 162 12.52 3.91 5.94
C ARG A 162 11.56 2.99 6.68
N ASN A 163 11.27 3.33 7.93
CA ASN A 163 10.40 2.57 8.81
C ASN A 163 9.02 3.23 8.98
N ASN A 164 8.04 2.48 9.50
CA ASN A 164 6.67 2.96 9.80
C ASN A 164 6.00 3.62 8.56
N LEU A 165 5.88 2.84 7.47
CA LEU A 165 5.52 3.39 6.17
C LEU A 165 4.15 4.08 6.14
N ASN A 166 3.24 3.76 7.08
CA ASN A 166 1.97 4.48 7.27
C ASN A 166 2.12 6.01 7.21
N ASP A 167 3.23 6.55 7.73
CA ASP A 167 3.45 8.00 7.79
C ASP A 167 3.61 8.64 6.40
N THR A 168 4.04 7.85 5.41
CA THR A 168 4.47 8.33 4.09
C THR A 168 3.93 7.48 2.94
N SER A 169 2.94 6.64 3.19
CA SER A 169 2.37 5.77 2.17
C SER A 169 0.88 5.98 1.99
N ILE A 170 0.42 5.76 0.75
CA ILE A 170 -0.98 5.56 0.44
C ILE A 170 -1.24 4.05 0.42
N GLY A 171 -2.33 3.62 1.06
CA GLY A 171 -2.71 2.22 1.20
C GLY A 171 -3.95 1.93 0.37
N ILE A 172 -3.86 0.91 -0.49
CA ILE A 172 -4.96 0.48 -1.37
C ILE A 172 -5.29 -0.97 -1.02
N GLU A 173 -6.49 -1.18 -0.49
CA GLU A 173 -7.05 -2.49 -0.21
C GLU A 173 -7.84 -2.98 -1.41
N ILE A 174 -7.66 -4.25 -1.79
CA ILE A 174 -8.38 -4.86 -2.91
C ILE A 174 -9.22 -6.00 -2.36
N VAL A 175 -10.53 -5.99 -2.65
CA VAL A 175 -11.42 -7.09 -2.23
C VAL A 175 -11.02 -8.36 -2.99
N ASN A 176 -10.46 -9.31 -2.26
CA ASN A 176 -9.97 -10.60 -2.71
C ASN A 176 -9.79 -11.48 -1.48
N ASP A 177 -10.14 -12.76 -1.59
CA ASP A 177 -10.07 -13.73 -0.47
C ASP A 177 -8.63 -14.03 -0.04
N GLY A 178 -7.64 -13.63 -0.85
CA GLY A 178 -6.22 -13.75 -0.53
C GLY A 178 -5.77 -15.20 -0.53
N ASP A 179 -5.08 -15.60 0.54
CA ASP A 179 -4.64 -16.97 0.76
C ASP A 179 -5.72 -17.76 1.53
N VAL A 180 -6.36 -18.71 0.84
CA VAL A 180 -7.34 -19.63 1.42
C VAL A 180 -6.68 -20.99 1.62
N SER A 181 -6.16 -21.21 2.83
CA SER A 181 -5.52 -22.48 3.24
C SER A 181 -4.32 -22.91 2.38
N GLY A 182 -3.47 -21.96 1.97
CA GLY A 182 -2.28 -22.17 1.14
C GLY A 182 -2.52 -21.99 -0.36
N THR A 183 -3.75 -21.65 -0.77
CA THR A 183 -4.11 -21.41 -2.17
C THR A 183 -4.55 -19.96 -2.34
N PHE A 184 -3.84 -19.22 -3.18
CA PHE A 184 -4.19 -17.83 -3.48
C PHE A 184 -5.33 -17.73 -4.49
N VAL A 185 -6.19 -16.72 -4.34
CA VAL A 185 -7.32 -16.46 -5.23
C VAL A 185 -6.94 -15.42 -6.30
N PRO A 186 -7.13 -15.71 -7.60
CA PRO A 186 -6.88 -14.73 -8.67
C PRO A 186 -7.71 -13.46 -8.52
N TYR A 187 -7.15 -12.33 -8.95
CA TYR A 187 -7.87 -11.08 -9.06
C TYR A 187 -8.72 -11.04 -10.32
N LYS A 188 -9.84 -10.33 -10.30
CA LYS A 188 -10.68 -10.13 -11.49
C LYS A 188 -10.03 -9.05 -12.38
N ASP A 189 -10.00 -9.25 -13.70
CA ASP A 189 -9.33 -8.35 -14.65
C ASP A 189 -9.74 -6.87 -14.51
N PHE A 190 -11.02 -6.60 -14.26
CA PHE A 190 -11.48 -5.22 -14.10
C PHE A 190 -10.92 -4.56 -12.83
N GLN A 191 -10.72 -5.33 -11.74
CA GLN A 191 -10.10 -4.81 -10.52
C GLN A 191 -8.66 -4.39 -10.79
N ILE A 192 -7.93 -5.17 -11.57
CA ILE A 192 -6.55 -4.87 -11.95
C ILE A 192 -6.48 -3.57 -12.77
N LYS A 193 -7.43 -3.37 -13.69
CA LYS A 193 -7.54 -2.10 -14.45
C LYS A 193 -7.85 -0.91 -13.56
N GLU A 194 -8.79 -1.04 -12.62
CA GLU A 194 -9.12 0.02 -11.66
C GLU A 194 -7.91 0.35 -10.76
N VAL A 195 -7.20 -0.67 -10.26
CA VAL A 195 -5.96 -0.51 -9.50
C VAL A 195 -4.90 0.19 -10.35
N ALA A 196 -4.71 -0.22 -11.60
CA ALA A 196 -3.71 0.39 -12.49
C ALA A 196 -3.98 1.89 -12.70
N VAL A 197 -5.25 2.26 -12.98
CA VAL A 197 -5.64 3.67 -13.13
C VAL A 197 -5.37 4.44 -11.84
N LEU A 198 -5.83 3.92 -10.70
CA LEU A 198 -5.67 4.59 -9.40
C LEU A 198 -4.20 4.75 -9.01
N VAL A 199 -3.41 3.68 -9.13
CA VAL A 199 -1.98 3.69 -8.79
C VAL A 199 -1.22 4.67 -9.69
N LYS A 200 -1.50 4.68 -11.00
CA LYS A 200 -0.86 5.62 -11.93
C LYS A 200 -1.21 7.07 -11.59
N TYR A 201 -2.49 7.37 -11.34
CA TYR A 201 -2.96 8.69 -10.90
C TYR A 201 -2.22 9.16 -9.64
N LEU A 202 -2.14 8.31 -8.62
CA LEU A 202 -1.49 8.64 -7.35
C LEU A 202 0.02 8.80 -7.50
N ALA A 203 0.66 7.94 -8.30
CA ALA A 203 2.10 8.01 -8.54
C ALA A 203 2.47 9.30 -9.26
N ASP A 204 1.71 9.70 -10.28
CA ASP A 204 1.95 10.95 -11.01
C ASP A 204 1.65 12.17 -10.13
N LYS A 205 0.56 12.14 -9.37
CA LYS A 205 0.16 13.25 -8.47
C LYS A 205 1.20 13.54 -7.39
N TYR A 206 1.78 12.51 -6.79
CA TYR A 206 2.68 12.62 -5.66
C TYR A 206 4.16 12.40 -6.03
N GLU A 207 4.45 12.29 -7.33
CA GLU A 207 5.79 12.03 -7.86
C GLU A 207 6.45 10.79 -7.23
N ILE A 208 5.65 9.73 -7.02
CA ILE A 208 6.11 8.50 -6.37
C ILE A 208 6.89 7.68 -7.40
N PRO A 209 8.17 7.35 -7.13
CA PRO A 209 8.96 6.57 -8.06
C PRO A 209 8.45 5.13 -8.12
N ALA A 210 8.64 4.49 -9.27
CA ALA A 210 8.17 3.13 -9.52
C ALA A 210 8.68 2.09 -8.50
N THR A 211 9.87 2.32 -7.92
CA THR A 211 10.49 1.47 -6.88
C THR A 211 9.84 1.57 -5.50
N ASN A 212 8.86 2.47 -5.35
CA ASN A 212 8.09 2.68 -4.12
C ASN A 212 6.60 2.27 -4.26
N ILE A 213 6.27 1.55 -5.33
CA ILE A 213 4.97 0.89 -5.50
C ILE A 213 5.18 -0.59 -5.15
N LEU A 214 4.65 -1.00 -4.01
CA LEU A 214 5.04 -2.24 -3.32
C LEU A 214 3.82 -3.01 -2.82
N GLY A 215 3.99 -4.30 -2.57
CA GLY A 215 3.04 -5.08 -1.79
C GLY A 215 3.26 -4.92 -0.28
N HIS A 216 2.27 -5.25 0.54
CA HIS A 216 2.46 -5.29 1.99
C HIS A 216 3.53 -6.31 2.40
N SER A 217 3.61 -7.42 1.68
CA SER A 217 4.64 -8.45 1.84
C SER A 217 6.06 -7.93 1.59
N ASP A 218 6.26 -6.92 0.74
CA ASP A 218 7.58 -6.36 0.50
C ASP A 218 8.12 -5.62 1.72
N ILE A 219 7.23 -4.89 2.39
CA ILE A 219 7.58 -4.00 3.50
C ILE A 219 7.45 -4.67 4.87
N ALA A 220 6.76 -5.82 4.93
CA ALA A 220 6.53 -6.60 6.15
C ALA A 220 6.63 -8.13 5.90
N PRO A 221 7.73 -8.62 5.30
CA PRO A 221 7.85 -10.01 4.82
C PRO A 221 7.73 -11.06 5.94
N GLN A 222 7.98 -10.67 7.19
CA GLN A 222 7.89 -11.57 8.34
C GLN A 222 6.45 -11.86 8.79
N ARG A 223 5.48 -11.08 8.31
CA ARG A 223 4.13 -11.05 8.87
C ARG A 223 3.02 -11.02 7.81
N LYS A 224 3.34 -10.61 6.59
CA LYS A 224 2.37 -10.31 5.53
C LYS A 224 2.74 -11.01 4.23
N SER A 225 1.72 -11.44 3.51
CA SER A 225 1.83 -12.19 2.24
C SER A 225 1.11 -11.51 1.08
N ASP A 226 0.30 -10.49 1.37
CA ASP A 226 -0.48 -9.71 0.42
C ASP A 226 0.38 -8.73 -0.39
N PRO A 227 -0.02 -8.40 -1.63
CA PRO A 227 -1.21 -8.87 -2.36
C PRO A 227 -1.07 -10.30 -2.93
N GLY A 228 0.04 -10.99 -2.63
CA GLY A 228 0.24 -12.39 -3.00
C GLY A 228 0.78 -12.58 -4.43
N PRO A 229 1.14 -13.83 -4.78
CA PRO A 229 1.78 -14.17 -6.06
C PRO A 229 0.82 -14.05 -7.26
N LEU A 230 -0.50 -14.01 -7.04
CA LEU A 230 -1.48 -13.88 -8.12
C LEU A 230 -1.83 -12.42 -8.44
N PHE A 231 -1.25 -11.45 -7.72
CA PHE A 231 -1.32 -10.05 -8.13
C PHE A 231 -0.40 -9.82 -9.33
N PRO A 232 -0.89 -9.28 -10.46
CA PRO A 232 -0.18 -9.33 -11.74
C PRO A 232 0.82 -8.18 -11.89
N TRP A 233 1.87 -8.14 -11.06
CA TRP A 233 2.91 -7.11 -11.10
C TRP A 233 3.54 -6.90 -12.48
N ARG A 234 3.80 -8.01 -13.20
CA ARG A 234 4.34 -7.94 -14.57
C ARG A 234 3.37 -7.28 -15.54
N GLU A 235 2.07 -7.48 -15.37
CA GLU A 235 1.04 -6.81 -16.20
C GLU A 235 1.05 -5.31 -15.94
N LEU A 236 1.06 -4.90 -14.67
CA LEU A 236 1.18 -3.49 -14.28
C LEU A 236 2.40 -2.82 -14.92
N TYR A 237 3.56 -3.49 -14.88
CA TYR A 237 4.78 -2.96 -15.48
C TYR A 237 4.69 -2.91 -17.02
N THR A 238 4.32 -4.01 -17.67
CA THR A 238 4.41 -4.14 -19.13
C THR A 238 3.29 -3.43 -19.89
N GLN A 239 2.09 -3.35 -19.33
CA GLN A 239 0.92 -2.76 -20.00
C GLN A 239 0.62 -1.34 -19.53
N TYR A 240 0.90 -1.03 -18.26
CA TYR A 240 0.51 0.24 -17.64
C TYR A 240 1.69 1.11 -17.20
N ASN A 241 2.94 0.63 -17.35
CA ASN A 241 4.15 1.33 -16.92
C ASN A 241 4.11 1.70 -15.42
N ILE A 242 3.68 0.75 -14.59
CA ILE A 242 3.55 0.89 -13.13
C ILE A 242 4.47 -0.10 -12.44
N GLY A 243 5.22 0.37 -11.44
CA GLY A 243 6.09 -0.49 -10.62
C GLY A 243 7.39 -0.89 -11.32
N MET A 244 8.01 -1.95 -10.82
CA MET A 244 9.34 -2.38 -11.23
C MET A 244 9.34 -3.79 -11.81
N TRP A 245 10.18 -4.02 -12.82
CA TRP A 245 10.43 -5.34 -13.38
C TRP A 245 11.84 -5.42 -13.97
N TYR A 246 12.42 -6.62 -13.97
CA TYR A 246 13.75 -6.88 -14.53
C TYR A 246 13.73 -6.97 -16.06
N ASP A 247 14.88 -6.71 -16.67
CA ASP A 247 15.10 -6.96 -18.09
C ASP A 247 15.52 -8.42 -18.31
N ASN A 248 14.85 -9.13 -19.22
CA ASN A 248 15.07 -10.56 -19.44
C ASN A 248 16.51 -10.87 -19.88
N GLU A 249 17.13 -10.02 -20.69
CA GLU A 249 18.51 -10.22 -21.13
C GLU A 249 19.48 -10.18 -19.94
N THR A 250 19.38 -9.14 -19.11
CA THR A 250 20.20 -9.01 -17.89
C THR A 250 19.97 -10.16 -16.91
N LYS A 251 18.70 -10.57 -16.71
CA LYS A 251 18.35 -11.74 -15.90
C LYS A 251 18.99 -13.02 -16.45
N ASN A 252 18.87 -13.29 -17.75
CA ASN A 252 19.47 -14.47 -18.39
C ASN A 252 21.01 -14.47 -18.32
N ASN A 253 21.64 -13.29 -18.33
CA ASN A 253 23.09 -13.15 -18.14
C ASN A 253 23.49 -13.58 -16.72
N TYR A 254 22.77 -13.10 -15.69
CA TYR A 254 23.01 -13.52 -14.31
C TYR A 254 22.66 -14.98 -14.05
N GLU A 255 21.64 -15.55 -14.71
CA GLU A 255 21.36 -16.99 -14.58
C GLU A 255 22.53 -17.84 -15.06
N ARG A 256 23.07 -17.54 -16.25
CA ARG A 256 24.27 -18.22 -16.77
C ARG A 256 25.49 -18.02 -15.88
N GLU A 257 25.63 -16.83 -15.30
CA GLU A 257 26.75 -16.54 -14.41
C GLU A 257 26.67 -17.36 -13.11
N TYR A 258 25.48 -17.49 -12.52
CA TYR A 258 25.28 -18.09 -11.20
C TYR A 258 24.84 -19.55 -11.22
N GLU A 259 24.67 -20.16 -12.40
CA GLU A 259 24.32 -21.57 -12.58
C GLU A 259 25.19 -22.51 -11.75
N THR A 260 26.51 -22.26 -11.71
CA THR A 260 27.47 -23.06 -10.92
C THR A 260 28.00 -22.32 -9.69
N LYS A 261 27.79 -21.01 -9.58
CA LYS A 261 28.36 -20.17 -8.50
C LYS A 261 27.42 -20.01 -7.31
N LEU A 262 26.11 -20.14 -7.48
CA LEU A 262 25.16 -19.87 -6.40
C LEU A 262 25.39 -20.81 -5.19
N SER A 263 25.69 -22.09 -5.43
CA SER A 263 25.97 -23.06 -4.37
C SER A 263 27.20 -22.72 -3.52
N MET A 264 28.14 -21.96 -4.07
CA MET A 264 29.34 -21.47 -3.39
C MET A 264 29.17 -20.05 -2.82
N THR A 265 28.07 -19.37 -3.14
CA THR A 265 27.80 -18.00 -2.70
C THR A 265 27.42 -18.02 -1.22
N PRO A 266 28.15 -17.31 -0.34
CA PRO A 266 27.78 -17.22 1.07
C PRO A 266 26.36 -16.65 1.24
N VAL A 267 25.58 -17.22 2.17
CA VAL A 267 24.22 -16.74 2.46
C VAL A 267 24.22 -15.25 2.83
N SER A 268 25.29 -14.78 3.49
CA SER A 268 25.46 -13.37 3.83
C SER A 268 25.51 -12.46 2.59
N ASP A 269 26.03 -12.93 1.46
CA ASP A 269 26.02 -12.16 0.20
C ASP A 269 24.62 -12.10 -0.40
N VAL A 270 23.86 -13.19 -0.33
CA VAL A 270 22.45 -13.19 -0.75
C VAL A 270 21.62 -12.23 0.09
N GLN A 271 21.79 -12.26 1.41
CA GLN A 271 21.15 -11.32 2.33
C GLN A 271 21.55 -9.87 2.04
N ARG A 272 22.82 -9.61 1.69
CA ARG A 272 23.30 -8.27 1.28
C ARG A 272 22.63 -7.80 -0.01
N GLU A 273 22.44 -8.67 -0.99
CA GLU A 273 21.74 -8.31 -2.24
C GLU A 273 20.25 -8.02 -1.99
N LEU A 274 19.57 -8.79 -1.14
CA LEU A 274 18.18 -8.52 -0.73
C LEU A 274 18.06 -7.19 0.03
N ASN A 275 19.01 -6.92 0.94
CA ASN A 275 19.06 -5.66 1.67
C ASN A 275 19.36 -4.47 0.75
N LYS A 276 20.33 -4.62 -0.17
CA LYS A 276 20.63 -3.63 -1.21
C LYS A 276 19.41 -3.33 -2.06
N PHE A 277 18.60 -4.34 -2.36
CA PHE A 277 17.38 -4.16 -3.14
C PHE A 277 16.37 -3.28 -2.43
N GLY A 278 16.15 -3.54 -1.15
CA GLY A 278 15.33 -2.69 -0.29
C GLY A 278 14.75 -3.37 0.94
N TYR A 279 14.86 -4.69 1.08
CA TYR A 279 14.28 -5.42 2.21
C TYR A 279 15.00 -5.12 3.52
N GLY A 280 14.21 -4.90 4.57
CA GLY A 280 14.67 -4.93 5.96
C GLY A 280 15.02 -6.37 6.36
N ILE A 281 16.30 -6.73 6.25
CA ILE A 281 16.82 -8.07 6.57
C ILE A 281 18.16 -7.95 7.29
N SER A 282 18.38 -8.79 8.30
CA SER A 282 19.67 -8.86 9.00
C SER A 282 20.62 -9.84 8.32
N ILE A 283 21.92 -9.51 8.27
CA ILE A 283 22.95 -10.36 7.66
C ILE A 283 23.45 -11.39 8.68
N THR A 284 22.78 -12.53 8.76
CA THR A 284 23.10 -13.62 9.71
C THR A 284 24.02 -14.70 9.14
N GLY A 285 24.18 -14.75 7.81
CA GLY A 285 24.96 -15.79 7.13
C GLY A 285 24.32 -17.18 7.16
N SER A 286 23.05 -17.28 7.54
CA SER A 286 22.30 -18.55 7.63
C SER A 286 20.97 -18.46 6.88
N TRP A 287 20.48 -19.59 6.35
CA TRP A 287 19.13 -19.70 5.76
C TRP A 287 18.04 -19.75 6.85
N ASP A 288 18.04 -18.75 7.71
CA ASP A 288 17.10 -18.59 8.81
C ASP A 288 15.68 -18.24 8.32
N LYS A 289 14.72 -18.26 9.25
CA LYS A 289 13.32 -17.99 8.94
C LYS A 289 13.12 -16.61 8.29
N GLN A 290 13.85 -15.58 8.73
CA GLN A 290 13.69 -14.24 8.12
C GLN A 290 14.12 -14.24 6.66
N THR A 291 15.19 -14.97 6.33
CA THR A 291 15.74 -15.02 4.98
C THR A 291 14.76 -15.71 4.05
N LYS A 292 14.22 -16.87 4.46
CA LYS A 292 13.20 -17.59 3.69
C LYS A 292 11.93 -16.77 3.47
N ASN A 293 11.48 -16.04 4.50
CA ASN A 293 10.32 -15.16 4.41
C ASN A 293 10.55 -14.00 3.42
N VAL A 294 11.72 -13.36 3.45
CA VAL A 294 12.08 -12.29 2.50
C VAL A 294 12.16 -12.83 1.08
N ILE A 295 12.77 -14.00 0.88
CA ILE A 295 12.84 -14.66 -0.44
C ILE A 295 11.43 -14.95 -0.96
N LYS A 296 10.54 -15.45 -0.09
CA LYS A 296 9.15 -15.74 -0.47
C LYS A 296 8.40 -14.47 -0.87
N ALA A 297 8.52 -13.38 -0.12
CA ALA A 297 7.91 -12.10 -0.46
C ALA A 297 8.44 -11.56 -1.81
N PHE A 298 9.76 -11.64 -2.01
CA PHE A 298 10.39 -11.28 -3.28
C PHE A 298 9.87 -12.14 -4.45
N GLN A 299 9.72 -13.45 -4.24
CA GLN A 299 9.15 -14.35 -5.24
C GLN A 299 7.67 -14.04 -5.51
N HIS A 300 6.85 -13.70 -4.51
CA HIS A 300 5.47 -13.25 -4.75
C HIS A 300 5.43 -12.07 -5.73
N HIS A 301 6.34 -11.10 -5.58
CA HIS A 301 6.37 -9.93 -6.43
C HIS A 301 6.98 -10.22 -7.81
N PHE A 302 8.16 -10.84 -7.87
CA PHE A 302 8.98 -10.88 -9.09
C PHE A 302 9.09 -12.26 -9.75
N ARG A 303 8.69 -13.34 -9.07
CA ARG A 303 8.74 -14.70 -9.61
C ARG A 303 7.57 -15.56 -9.12
N PRO A 304 6.32 -15.18 -9.46
CA PRO A 304 5.14 -15.84 -8.90
C PRO A 304 4.94 -17.29 -9.37
N SER A 305 5.69 -17.76 -10.37
CA SER A 305 5.69 -19.17 -10.80
C SER A 305 6.30 -20.12 -9.75
N ASN A 306 7.16 -19.63 -8.86
CA ASN A 306 7.71 -20.39 -7.74
C ASN A 306 8.03 -19.46 -6.55
N TYR A 307 7.21 -19.57 -5.51
CA TYR A 307 7.29 -18.83 -4.26
C TYR A 307 7.51 -19.74 -3.04
N SER A 308 8.35 -20.76 -3.21
CA SER A 308 8.72 -21.70 -2.15
C SER A 308 9.41 -21.03 -0.95
N GLY A 309 10.02 -19.85 -1.14
CA GLY A 309 10.89 -19.20 -0.15
C GLY A 309 12.33 -19.75 -0.14
N GLU A 310 12.66 -20.65 -1.06
CA GLU A 310 14.02 -21.17 -1.24
C GLU A 310 14.74 -20.36 -2.32
N MET A 311 16.04 -20.05 -2.10
CA MET A 311 16.86 -19.34 -3.07
C MET A 311 17.32 -20.30 -4.16
N ASP A 312 16.94 -20.01 -5.41
CA ASP A 312 17.44 -20.70 -6.60
C ASP A 312 18.09 -19.73 -7.58
N VAL A 313 18.71 -20.27 -8.63
CA VAL A 313 19.48 -19.50 -9.62
C VAL A 313 18.61 -18.42 -10.28
N GLU A 314 17.37 -18.75 -10.64
CA GLU A 314 16.46 -17.80 -11.27
C GLU A 314 16.06 -16.67 -10.31
N THR A 315 15.71 -16.99 -9.06
CA THR A 315 15.38 -15.98 -8.04
C THR A 315 16.56 -15.05 -7.79
N PHE A 316 17.77 -15.59 -7.68
CA PHE A 316 18.97 -14.79 -7.46
C PHE A 316 19.30 -13.92 -8.68
N ALA A 317 19.18 -14.46 -9.89
CA ALA A 317 19.43 -13.71 -11.12
C ALA A 317 18.42 -12.56 -11.32
N ILE A 318 17.15 -12.76 -10.99
CA ILE A 318 16.14 -11.70 -10.98
C ILE A 318 16.53 -10.60 -9.98
N LEU A 319 16.95 -10.97 -8.77
CA LEU A 319 17.42 -10.00 -7.75
C LEU A 319 18.62 -9.18 -8.26
N LYS A 320 19.61 -9.84 -8.86
CA LYS A 320 20.78 -9.17 -9.43
C LYS A 320 20.39 -8.21 -10.56
N ALA A 321 19.52 -8.64 -11.48
CA ALA A 321 19.04 -7.80 -12.58
C ALA A 321 18.25 -6.58 -12.08
N LEU A 322 17.40 -6.75 -11.06
CA LEU A 322 16.67 -5.65 -10.44
C LEU A 322 17.61 -4.67 -9.73
N ASN A 323 18.59 -5.17 -8.96
CA ASN A 323 19.60 -4.33 -8.33
C ASN A 323 20.43 -3.54 -9.34
N GLU A 324 20.75 -4.15 -10.48
CA GLU A 324 21.42 -3.46 -11.58
C GLU A 324 20.52 -2.37 -12.19
N LYS A 325 19.24 -2.64 -12.42
CA LYS A 325 18.35 -1.68 -13.08
C LYS A 325 17.99 -0.49 -12.19
N TYR A 326 17.75 -0.73 -10.90
CA TYR A 326 17.09 0.24 -10.02
C TYR A 326 17.95 0.75 -8.85
N ASN A 327 19.11 0.14 -8.59
CA ASN A 327 20.00 0.53 -7.49
C ASN A 327 21.45 0.73 -7.98
N LYS A 328 21.63 1.18 -9.24
CA LYS A 328 22.93 1.69 -9.72
C LYS A 328 23.30 2.91 -8.87
N LYS A 329 24.49 2.86 -8.27
CA LYS A 329 25.10 3.98 -7.55
C LYS A 329 25.44 5.10 -8.51
#